data_AF-A0A6B2LN68-F1
#
_entry.id   AF-A0A6B2LN68-F1
#
_cell.length_a   1.000
_cell.length_b   1.000
_cell.length_c   1.000
_cell.angle_alpha   90.00
_cell.angle_beta   90.00
_cell.angle_gamma   90.00
#
_symmetry.space_group_name_H-M   'P 1'
#
loop_
_entity.id
_entity.type
_entity.pdbx_description
1 polymer ?
#
loop_
_entity_poly.entity_id
_entity_poly.type
_entity_poly.pdbx_seq_one_letter_code
_entity_poly.pdbx_strand_id
1 'polypeptide(L)'
;MVTEPPFLFNFAQLPQDQLSKKEGVGAVSWGQGSRGKLGLAGKQFQAVPIEIPSFRGKRLESISCGNDSSIALSEFGEVFVFGSNYFNQLGISEGESAIPKQLDLAEVRPIEVSAGYRHSLILLDNGTIIVNGNHTNAGV
;
A
#
# COMPACT_ATOMS: atom_id res chain seq x y z
N MET A 1 -3.39 -13.46 -19.30
CA MET A 1 -2.65 -14.02 -18.15
C MET A 1 -3.12 -13.21 -16.95
N VAL A 2 -4.01 -13.77 -16.14
CA VAL A 2 -4.55 -13.09 -14.95
C VAL A 2 -3.42 -13.10 -13.92
N THR A 3 -2.74 -11.96 -13.75
CA THR A 3 -1.78 -11.79 -12.66
C THR A 3 -2.58 -11.71 -11.38
N GLU A 4 -2.49 -12.72 -10.52
CA GLU A 4 -3.11 -12.61 -9.20
C GLU A 4 -2.52 -11.41 -8.46
N PRO A 5 -3.35 -10.56 -7.84
CA PRO A 5 -2.86 -9.42 -7.09
C PRO A 5 -1.95 -9.89 -5.94
N PRO A 6 -0.98 -9.07 -5.52
CA PRO A 6 -0.20 -9.38 -4.33
C PRO A 6 -1.13 -9.52 -3.13
N PHE A 7 -0.87 -10.50 -2.27
CA PHE A 7 -1.57 -10.63 -1.01
C PHE A 7 -0.78 -9.81 0.03
N LEU A 8 -1.35 -8.67 0.46
CA LEU A 8 -0.83 -7.91 1.59
C LEU A 8 -1.71 -8.15 2.81
N PHE A 9 -1.05 -8.42 3.94
CA PHE A 9 -1.71 -8.55 5.21
C PHE A 9 -1.00 -7.67 6.24
N ASN A 10 -1.80 -6.91 6.95
CA ASN A 10 -1.37 -6.18 8.12
C ASN A 10 -1.35 -7.13 9.34
N PHE A 11 -0.33 -7.05 10.20
CA PHE A 11 -0.27 -7.87 11.41
C PHE A 11 -1.43 -7.60 12.38
N ALA A 12 -2.08 -6.43 12.29
CA ALA A 12 -3.27 -6.12 13.09
C ALA A 12 -4.47 -7.05 12.84
N GLN A 13 -4.53 -7.74 11.69
CA GLN A 13 -5.65 -8.58 11.28
C GLN A 13 -5.36 -10.09 11.33
N LEU A 14 -4.17 -10.51 11.76
CA LEU A 14 -3.84 -11.93 11.87
C LEU A 14 -4.40 -12.53 13.18
N PRO A 15 -5.00 -13.74 13.13
CA PRO A 15 -5.42 -14.46 14.33
C PRO A 15 -4.27 -14.62 15.33
N GLN A 16 -4.53 -14.35 16.61
CA GLN A 16 -3.52 -14.29 17.69
C GLN A 16 -2.69 -15.59 17.82
N ASP A 17 -3.24 -16.70 17.36
CA ASP A 17 -2.71 -18.07 17.39
C ASP A 17 -1.54 -18.33 16.42
N GLN A 18 -1.27 -17.45 15.46
CA GLN A 18 -0.09 -17.53 14.58
C GLN A 18 1.07 -16.59 14.99
N LEU A 19 0.89 -15.81 16.05
CA LEU A 19 1.82 -14.77 16.48
C LEU A 19 2.26 -15.01 17.93
N SER A 20 3.32 -15.80 18.13
CA SER A 20 3.94 -15.84 19.45
C SER A 20 4.59 -14.48 19.75
N LYS A 21 3.86 -13.65 20.49
CA LYS A 21 4.33 -12.43 21.19
C LYS A 21 5.01 -11.36 20.32
N LYS A 22 4.32 -10.83 19.32
CA LYS A 22 4.52 -9.43 18.90
C LYS A 22 3.18 -8.73 18.95
N GLU A 23 3.08 -7.67 19.74
CA GLU A 23 1.98 -6.72 19.58
C GLU A 23 1.85 -6.37 18.09
N GLY A 24 0.63 -6.39 17.54
CA GLY A 24 0.36 -6.31 16.10
C GLY A 24 0.86 -5.02 15.48
N VAL A 25 2.11 -5.03 15.02
CA VAL A 25 2.84 -3.88 14.49
C VAL A 25 3.64 -4.33 13.26
N GLY A 26 3.34 -3.73 12.11
CA GLY A 26 3.95 -3.97 10.80
C GLY A 26 3.04 -4.67 9.79
N ALA A 27 3.61 -5.09 8.66
CA ALA A 27 2.89 -5.89 7.66
C ALA A 27 3.78 -6.94 7.01
N VAL A 28 3.13 -7.92 6.41
CA VAL A 28 3.73 -8.97 5.59
C VAL A 28 3.19 -8.91 4.16
N SER A 29 4.02 -9.31 3.21
CA SER A 29 3.64 -9.44 1.81
C SER A 29 4.12 -10.75 1.22
N TRP A 30 3.33 -11.31 0.30
CA TRP A 30 3.70 -12.48 -0.49
C TRP A 30 2.97 -12.53 -1.84
N GLY A 31 3.32 -13.53 -2.65
CA GLY A 31 2.84 -13.69 -4.02
C GLY A 31 3.76 -13.00 -5.02
N GLN A 32 3.18 -12.45 -6.08
CA GLN A 32 3.92 -11.80 -7.16
C GLN A 32 4.46 -10.43 -6.73
N GLY A 33 5.73 -10.17 -6.98
CA GLY A 33 6.43 -8.92 -6.65
C GLY A 33 6.92 -8.10 -7.84
N SER A 34 6.35 -8.34 -9.02
CA SER A 34 6.55 -7.48 -10.18
C SER A 34 6.32 -6.01 -9.81
N ARG A 35 7.12 -5.12 -10.38
CA ARG A 35 7.03 -3.65 -10.15
C ARG A 35 7.26 -3.21 -8.70
N GLY A 36 7.72 -4.10 -7.80
CA GLY A 36 8.00 -3.74 -6.42
C GLY A 36 6.79 -3.73 -5.48
N LYS A 37 5.64 -4.25 -5.93
CA LYS A 37 4.35 -4.22 -5.20
C LYS A 37 4.32 -4.97 -3.86
N LEU A 38 5.37 -5.73 -3.54
CA LEU A 38 5.56 -6.37 -2.24
C LEU A 38 6.22 -5.45 -1.19
N GLY A 39 6.89 -4.36 -1.60
CA GLY A 39 7.61 -3.49 -0.67
C GLY A 39 8.90 -4.11 -0.10
N LEU A 40 9.39 -5.19 -0.71
CA LEU A 40 10.54 -5.97 -0.23
C LEU A 40 11.83 -5.69 -1.02
N ALA A 41 12.06 -4.44 -1.42
CA ALA A 41 13.27 -4.01 -2.15
C ALA A 41 13.51 -4.81 -3.47
N GLY A 42 12.45 -5.06 -4.23
CA GLY A 42 12.54 -5.61 -5.59
C GLY A 42 12.48 -7.14 -5.70
N LYS A 43 12.12 -7.85 -4.62
CA LYS A 43 11.86 -9.29 -4.69
C LYS A 43 10.70 -9.61 -5.63
N GLN A 44 10.93 -10.56 -6.53
CA GLN A 44 10.05 -10.85 -7.66
C GLN A 44 8.89 -11.80 -7.33
N PHE A 45 9.08 -12.71 -6.38
CA PHE A 45 8.05 -13.63 -5.92
C PHE A 45 8.36 -14.10 -4.51
N GLN A 46 7.33 -14.30 -3.70
CA GLN A 46 7.44 -14.84 -2.35
C GLN A 46 6.36 -15.88 -2.12
N ALA A 47 6.77 -17.13 -1.83
CA ALA A 47 5.84 -18.23 -1.60
C ALA A 47 5.16 -18.18 -0.22
N VAL A 48 5.75 -17.44 0.73
CA VAL A 48 5.30 -17.35 2.12
C VAL A 48 5.26 -15.88 2.56
N PRO A 49 4.44 -15.52 3.57
CA PRO A 49 4.41 -14.17 4.13
C PRO A 49 5.78 -13.72 4.63
N ILE A 50 6.27 -12.58 4.12
CA ILE A 50 7.55 -11.98 4.55
C ILE A 50 7.30 -10.58 5.10
N GLU A 51 7.87 -10.29 6.27
CA GLU A 51 7.78 -8.98 6.91
C GLU A 51 8.34 -7.89 5.98
N ILE A 52 7.59 -6.80 5.81
CA ILE A 52 8.02 -5.60 5.10
C ILE A 52 8.88 -4.76 6.06
N PRO A 53 10.21 -4.65 5.86
CA PRO A 53 11.08 -4.01 6.84
C PRO A 53 10.72 -2.55 7.14
N SER A 54 10.23 -1.81 6.14
CA SER A 54 9.79 -0.41 6.28
C SER A 54 8.59 -0.21 7.21
N PHE A 55 7.83 -1.27 7.50
CA PHE A 55 6.70 -1.22 8.41
C PHE A 55 7.00 -1.78 9.80
N ARG A 56 8.23 -2.25 10.05
CA ARG A 56 8.63 -2.71 11.39
C ARG A 56 8.44 -1.57 12.40
N GLY A 57 7.66 -1.80 13.45
CA GLY A 57 7.39 -0.78 14.46
C GLY A 57 6.29 0.22 14.08
N LYS A 58 5.66 0.12 12.91
CA LYS A 58 4.52 0.95 12.50
C LYS A 58 3.19 0.24 12.71
N ARG A 59 2.22 0.90 13.34
CA ARG A 59 0.84 0.43 13.42
C ARG A 59 0.10 0.92 12.18
N LEU A 60 -0.27 -0.04 11.34
CA LEU A 60 -1.06 0.22 10.15
C LEU A 60 -2.53 0.05 10.50
N GLU A 61 -3.36 0.96 10.03
CA GLU A 61 -4.82 0.92 10.18
C GLU A 61 -5.43 0.15 9.00
N SER A 62 -4.98 0.44 7.79
CA SER A 62 -5.46 -0.23 6.58
C SER A 62 -4.35 -0.38 5.53
N ILE A 63 -4.51 -1.40 4.68
CA ILE A 63 -3.65 -1.66 3.53
C ILE A 63 -4.55 -2.08 2.37
N SER A 64 -4.30 -1.53 1.17
CA SER A 64 -5.02 -1.86 -0.05
C SER A 64 -4.07 -2.17 -1.19
N CYS A 65 -4.43 -3.18 -2.00
CA CYS A 65 -3.63 -3.68 -3.12
C CYS A 65 -4.32 -3.38 -4.44
N GLY A 66 -3.63 -2.68 -5.32
CA GLY A 66 -3.94 -2.61 -6.73
C GLY A 66 -3.34 -3.78 -7.50
N ASN A 67 -3.32 -3.69 -8.83
CA ASN A 67 -2.74 -4.74 -9.67
C ASN A 67 -1.21 -4.86 -9.49
N ASP A 68 -0.54 -3.71 -9.55
CA ASP A 68 0.91 -3.59 -9.43
C ASP A 68 1.35 -2.50 -8.45
N SER A 69 0.43 -1.97 -7.64
CA SER A 69 0.70 -0.93 -6.65
C SER A 69 0.02 -1.28 -5.33
N SER A 70 0.50 -0.69 -4.26
CA SER A 70 0.06 -0.95 -2.90
C SER A 70 0.07 0.35 -2.11
N ILE A 71 -0.95 0.54 -1.27
CA ILE A 71 -1.11 1.70 -0.41
C ILE A 71 -1.43 1.26 1.01
N ALA A 72 -0.88 1.96 2.01
CA ALA A 72 -1.12 1.68 3.42
C ALA A 72 -1.33 2.98 4.20
N LEU A 73 -2.18 2.93 5.22
CA LEU A 73 -2.46 4.02 6.15
C LEU A 73 -1.98 3.62 7.54
N SER A 74 -1.21 4.47 8.21
CA SER A 74 -0.87 4.30 9.63
C SER A 74 -1.90 4.94 10.55
N GLU A 75 -1.95 4.47 11.80
CA GLU A 75 -2.80 5.07 12.85
C GLU A 75 -2.49 6.56 13.09
N PHE A 76 -1.29 7.01 12.69
CA PHE A 76 -0.82 8.39 12.82
C PHE A 76 -1.17 9.25 11.60
N GLY A 77 -1.95 8.73 10.65
CA GLY A 77 -2.33 9.45 9.43
C GLY A 77 -1.22 9.52 8.38
N GLU A 78 -0.17 8.69 8.48
CA GLU A 78 0.85 8.59 7.44
C GLU A 78 0.35 7.64 6.34
N VAL A 79 0.41 8.09 5.07
CA VAL A 79 0.11 7.24 3.91
C VAL A 79 1.42 6.76 3.29
N PHE A 80 1.52 5.45 3.04
CA PHE A 80 2.66 4.83 2.38
C PHE A 80 2.24 4.19 1.05
N VAL A 81 3.05 4.41 0.01
CA VAL A 81 2.82 3.92 -1.34
C VAL A 81 4.03 3.16 -1.86
N PHE A 82 3.80 2.08 -2.60
CA PHE A 82 4.86 1.30 -3.25
C PHE A 82 4.30 0.49 -4.42
N GLY A 83 5.20 0.05 -5.31
CA GLY A 83 4.87 -0.65 -6.54
C GLY A 83 5.06 0.22 -7.78
N SER A 84 4.28 -0.08 -8.81
CA SER A 84 4.28 0.61 -10.09
C SER A 84 3.77 2.04 -9.98
N ASN A 85 4.41 2.97 -10.70
CA ASN A 85 3.97 4.35 -10.86
C ASN A 85 3.79 4.78 -12.34
N TYR A 86 3.57 3.85 -13.28
CA TYR A 86 3.50 4.20 -14.72
C TYR A 86 2.36 5.16 -15.09
N PHE A 87 1.29 5.18 -14.30
CA PHE A 87 0.16 6.08 -14.48
C PHE A 87 0.07 7.11 -13.36
N ASN A 88 1.16 7.36 -12.62
CA ASN A 88 1.17 8.20 -11.43
C ASN A 88 0.26 7.68 -10.30
N GLN A 89 -0.08 6.38 -10.26
CA GLN A 89 -0.99 5.84 -9.25
C GLN A 89 -0.47 5.86 -7.81
N LEU A 90 0.83 6.12 -7.59
CA LEU A 90 1.40 6.29 -6.25
C LEU A 90 1.29 7.74 -5.74
N GLY A 91 1.01 8.72 -6.61
CA GLY A 91 0.94 10.13 -6.22
C GLY A 91 2.30 10.77 -5.88
N ILE A 92 3.42 10.09 -6.15
CA ILE A 92 4.79 10.59 -5.96
C ILE A 92 5.40 11.05 -7.29
N SER A 93 6.39 11.93 -7.23
CA SER A 93 7.07 12.48 -8.41
C SER A 93 8.10 11.52 -9.02
N GLU A 94 8.60 10.56 -8.24
CA GLU A 94 9.54 9.56 -8.73
C GLU A 94 8.82 8.42 -9.45
N GLY A 95 9.60 7.54 -10.10
CA GLY A 95 9.07 6.35 -10.77
C GLY A 95 8.51 5.29 -9.82
N GLU A 96 8.45 4.04 -10.29
CA GLU A 96 8.08 2.91 -9.45
C GLU A 96 8.99 2.79 -8.21
N SER A 97 8.43 2.32 -7.10
CA SER A 97 9.15 2.17 -5.83
C SER A 97 9.02 0.76 -5.30
N ALA A 98 10.16 0.09 -5.08
CA ALA A 98 10.18 -1.26 -4.54
C ALA A 98 10.16 -1.34 -3.01
N ILE A 99 10.13 -0.18 -2.35
CA ILE A 99 10.03 -0.01 -0.91
C ILE A 99 8.90 0.99 -0.60
N PRO A 100 8.17 0.83 0.52
CA PRO A 100 7.19 1.81 0.96
C PRO A 100 7.81 3.20 1.08
N LYS A 101 7.21 4.17 0.39
CA LYS A 101 7.52 5.59 0.50
C LYS A 101 6.34 6.31 1.13
N GLN A 102 6.63 7.24 2.03
CA GLN A 102 5.59 8.09 2.60
C GLN A 102 5.15 9.11 1.54
N LEU A 103 3.85 9.26 1.38
CA LEU A 103 3.25 10.31 0.57
C LEU A 103 3.10 11.58 1.43
N ASP A 104 3.58 12.70 0.92
CA ASP A 104 3.42 14.00 1.58
C ASP A 104 2.04 14.56 1.26
N LEU A 105 1.13 14.44 2.22
CA LEU A 105 -0.22 14.98 2.15
C LEU A 105 -0.25 16.23 3.01
N ALA A 106 -0.74 17.34 2.44
CA ALA A 106 -0.94 18.59 3.18
C ALA A 106 -1.85 18.37 4.41
N GLU A 107 -1.91 19.37 5.31
CA GLU A 107 -2.43 19.40 6.71
C GLU A 107 -3.78 18.74 7.07
N VAL A 108 -4.41 18.01 6.16
CA VAL A 108 -5.69 17.31 6.34
C VAL A 108 -5.44 15.81 6.56
N ARG A 109 -6.11 15.23 7.56
CA ARG A 109 -5.88 13.84 7.99
C ARG A 109 -6.48 12.83 6.99
N PRO A 110 -5.69 11.87 6.48
CA PRO A 110 -6.22 10.72 5.74
C PRO A 110 -6.95 9.76 6.68
N ILE A 111 -8.09 9.23 6.24
CA ILE A 111 -8.92 8.30 7.02
C ILE A 111 -9.16 6.96 6.31
N GLU A 112 -9.01 6.89 4.99
CA GLU A 112 -9.16 5.63 4.24
C GLU A 112 -8.32 5.64 2.96
N VAL A 113 -7.83 4.46 2.56
CA VAL A 113 -7.04 4.27 1.34
C VAL A 113 -7.58 3.10 0.52
N SER A 114 -7.60 3.26 -0.80
CA SER A 114 -7.99 2.19 -1.73
C SER A 114 -7.10 2.21 -2.98
N ALA A 115 -6.73 1.02 -3.48
CA ALA A 115 -5.95 0.87 -4.69
C ALA A 115 -6.72 0.03 -5.72
N GLY A 116 -6.86 0.58 -6.92
CA GLY A 116 -7.43 -0.08 -8.09
C GLY A 116 -6.36 -0.58 -9.06
N TYR A 117 -6.78 -0.88 -10.30
CA TYR A 117 -5.88 -1.45 -11.31
C TYR A 117 -4.72 -0.49 -11.70
N ARG A 118 -5.04 0.80 -11.87
CA ARG A 118 -4.11 1.87 -12.31
C ARG A 118 -4.39 3.20 -11.61
N HIS A 119 -5.04 3.15 -10.45
CA HIS A 119 -5.36 4.32 -9.65
C HIS A 119 -5.33 4.01 -8.16
N SER A 120 -5.15 5.05 -7.35
CA SER A 120 -5.35 5.00 -5.90
C SER A 120 -6.24 6.16 -5.45
N LEU A 121 -6.95 5.93 -4.36
CA LEU A 121 -7.87 6.85 -3.73
C LEU A 121 -7.46 7.03 -2.27
N ILE A 122 -7.51 8.27 -1.80
CA ILE A 122 -7.27 8.63 -0.40
C ILE A 122 -8.43 9.51 0.04
N LEU A 123 -9.21 9.04 1.01
CA LEU A 123 -10.27 9.83 1.64
C LEU A 123 -9.69 10.61 2.81
N LEU A 124 -9.95 11.91 2.83
CA LEU A 124 -9.56 12.81 3.91
C LEU A 124 -10.74 13.03 4.88
N ASP A 125 -10.43 13.41 6.11
CA ASP A 125 -11.43 13.66 7.16
C ASP A 125 -12.42 14.79 6.83
N ASN A 126 -12.01 15.75 5.99
CA ASN A 126 -12.85 16.82 5.48
C ASN A 126 -13.77 16.41 4.32
N GLY A 127 -13.78 15.13 3.93
CA GLY A 127 -14.58 14.58 2.84
C GLY A 127 -13.98 14.72 1.45
N THR A 128 -12.78 15.31 1.32
CA THR A 128 -12.06 15.38 0.03
C THR A 128 -11.50 14.02 -0.34
N ILE A 129 -11.59 13.65 -1.62
CA ILE A 129 -10.95 12.45 -2.16
C ILE A 129 -9.81 12.87 -3.08
N ILE A 130 -8.60 12.42 -2.76
CA ILE A 130 -7.45 12.53 -3.65
C ILE A 130 -7.46 11.30 -4.57
N VAL A 131 -7.36 11.54 -5.88
CA VAL A 131 -7.30 10.50 -6.91
C VAL A 131 -5.96 10.59 -7.63
N ASN A 132 -5.18 9.52 -7.57
CA ASN A 132 -3.93 9.39 -8.31
C ASN A 132 -4.08 8.27 -9.35
N GLY A 133 -3.52 8.39 -10.55
CA GLY A 133 -3.56 7.32 -11.54
C GLY A 133 -4.01 7.72 -12.93
N ASN A 134 -4.52 6.74 -13.69
CA ASN A 134 -5.05 6.96 -15.03
C ASN A 134 -6.47 7.56 -14.97
N HIS A 135 -6.65 8.80 -15.42
CA HIS A 135 -7.92 9.54 -15.42
C HIS A 135 -8.71 9.38 -16.73
N THR A 136 -9.16 8.17 -17.09
CA THR A 136 -10.00 8.02 -18.30
C THR A 136 -11.44 8.55 -18.16
N ASN A 137 -11.80 9.27 -17.10
CA ASN A 137 -13.04 10.06 -17.01
C ASN A 137 -12.76 11.44 -16.40
N ALA A 138 -12.34 12.40 -17.22
CA ALA A 138 -12.69 13.80 -17.01
C ALA A 138 -14.01 14.03 -17.76
N GLY A 139 -15.14 13.94 -17.06
CA GLY A 139 -16.46 14.07 -17.65
C GLY A 139 -17.52 14.27 -16.57
N VAL A 140 -17.52 15.47 -15.98
CA VAL A 140 -18.74 16.20 -15.61
C VAL A 140 -19.19 16.99 -16.84
#